data_AF-A0A0F6TB13-F1
#
_entry.id   AF-A0A0F6TB13-F1
#
_cell.length_a   1.000
_cell.length_b   1.000
_cell.length_c   1.000
_cell.angle_alpha   90.00
_cell.angle_beta   90.00
_cell.angle_gamma   90.00
#
_symmetry.space_group_name_H-M   'P 1'
#
loop_
_entity.id
_entity.type
_entity.pdbx_description
1 polymer ?
#
loop_
_entity_poly.entity_id
_entity_poly.type
_entity_poly.pdbx_seq_one_letter_code
_entity_poly.pdbx_strand_id
1 'polypeptide(L)'
;MDKLRELTGKGPRLAEIDVDAREVGIDKLRVRTAETMVILETNNTGAALIREIARSGEAVTLKSSESTVHFSPSKQKRLPVRDPKRGWVLALDKELSAALADVPDAGDYEISPALAVVVE
;
A
#
# COMPACT_ATOMS: atom_id res chain seq x y z
N MET A 1 24.12 -9.29 33.19
CA MET A 1 24.04 -9.51 31.73
C MET A 1 22.89 -8.65 31.17
N ASP A 2 22.90 -7.35 31.47
CA ASP A 2 21.76 -6.44 31.26
C ASP A 2 22.24 -5.12 30.65
N LYS A 3 22.63 -5.14 29.37
CA LYS A 3 22.90 -3.89 28.64
C LYS A 3 22.75 -3.97 27.12
N LEU A 4 22.45 -5.14 26.56
CA LEU A 4 22.32 -5.33 25.11
C LEU A 4 20.88 -5.19 24.59
N ARG A 5 19.87 -5.25 25.47
CA ARG A 5 18.44 -5.14 25.09
C ARG A 5 17.93 -3.71 24.96
N GLU A 6 18.67 -2.71 25.43
CA GLU A 6 18.32 -1.29 25.28
C GLU A 6 18.84 -0.64 23.98
N LEU A 7 19.65 -1.35 23.18
CA LEU A 7 20.33 -0.79 22.01
C LEU A 7 19.63 -1.05 20.66
N THR A 8 18.52 -1.80 20.62
CA THR A 8 17.69 -1.92 19.41
C THR A 8 16.56 -0.90 19.49
N GLY A 9 16.86 0.35 19.13
CA GLY A 9 15.87 1.40 19.01
C GLY A 9 14.67 0.94 18.17
N LYS A 10 13.46 1.39 18.52
CA LYS A 10 12.22 1.14 17.79
C LYS A 10 12.37 1.61 16.33
N GLY A 11 12.83 0.73 15.46
CA GLY A 11 12.82 0.97 14.01
C GLY A 11 11.40 1.20 13.51
N PRO A 12 11.24 1.79 12.32
CA PRO A 12 9.92 1.98 11.71
C PRO A 12 9.19 0.63 11.64
N ARG A 13 7.94 0.60 12.08
CA ARG A 13 7.11 -0.61 12.01
C ARG A 13 6.73 -0.82 10.54
N LEU A 14 7.17 -1.93 9.96
CA LEU A 14 6.91 -2.33 8.58
C LEU A 14 5.47 -2.81 8.42
N ALA A 15 4.83 -2.59 7.27
CA ALA A 15 3.53 -3.18 6.98
C ALA A 15 3.59 -4.73 6.99
N GLU A 16 2.54 -5.39 7.49
CA GLU A 16 2.43 -6.85 7.58
C GLU A 16 1.37 -7.35 6.61
N ILE A 17 1.58 -8.53 6.01
CA ILE A 17 0.63 -9.14 5.07
C ILE A 17 -0.42 -9.94 5.86
N ASP A 18 -1.68 -9.72 5.54
CA ASP A 18 -2.76 -10.61 5.95
C ASP A 18 -2.86 -11.78 4.96
N VAL A 19 -2.67 -13.02 5.45
CA VAL A 19 -2.62 -14.23 4.62
C VAL A 19 -4.00 -14.70 4.15
N ASP A 20 -5.07 -14.20 4.78
CA ASP A 20 -6.45 -14.54 4.44
C ASP A 20 -7.12 -13.42 3.62
N ALA A 21 -6.34 -12.41 3.19
CA ALA A 21 -6.82 -11.29 2.39
C ALA A 21 -7.43 -11.77 1.06
N ARG A 22 -8.59 -11.21 0.71
CA ARG A 22 -9.24 -11.45 -0.58
C ARG A 22 -8.30 -11.01 -1.71
N GLU A 23 -8.12 -11.87 -2.71
CA GLU A 23 -7.37 -11.51 -3.91
C GLU A 23 -8.29 -11.01 -5.03
N VAL A 24 -7.86 -9.95 -5.70
CA VAL A 24 -8.58 -9.35 -6.84
C VAL A 24 -7.59 -9.13 -7.98
N GLY A 25 -7.89 -9.72 -9.14
CA GLY A 25 -7.12 -9.51 -10.37
C GLY A 25 -7.53 -8.19 -11.05
N ILE A 26 -6.54 -7.42 -11.51
CA ILE A 26 -6.75 -6.18 -12.27
C ILE A 26 -5.82 -6.11 -13.47
N ASP A 27 -6.28 -5.45 -14.53
CA ASP A 27 -5.56 -5.41 -15.82
C ASP A 27 -4.27 -4.60 -15.74
N LYS A 28 -4.30 -3.45 -15.05
CA LYS A 28 -3.16 -2.53 -14.93
C LYS A 28 -2.85 -2.28 -13.46
N LEU A 29 -1.72 -2.81 -13.01
CA LEU A 29 -1.09 -2.47 -11.75
C LEU A 29 0.41 -2.51 -11.96
N ARG A 30 1.10 -1.39 -11.77
CA ARG A 30 2.56 -1.36 -11.70
C ARG A 30 2.96 -0.62 -10.44
N VAL A 31 4.08 -1.03 -9.87
CA VAL A 31 4.68 -0.30 -8.76
C VAL A 31 6.06 0.19 -9.16
N ARG A 32 6.24 1.51 -9.13
CA ARG A 32 7.55 2.15 -9.28
C ARG A 32 7.99 2.78 -7.96
N THR A 33 9.26 3.14 -7.90
CA THR A 33 9.83 3.86 -6.76
C THR A 33 10.61 5.05 -7.27
N ALA A 34 10.42 6.20 -6.63
CA ALA A 34 11.23 7.40 -6.81
C ALA A 34 11.76 7.81 -5.44
N GLU A 35 13.07 7.66 -5.22
CA GLU A 35 13.72 7.83 -3.91
C GLU A 35 13.04 6.99 -2.81
N THR A 36 12.35 7.64 -1.88
CA THR A 36 11.62 7.00 -0.77
C THR A 36 10.13 6.80 -1.06
N MET A 37 9.63 7.31 -2.19
CA MET A 37 8.22 7.27 -2.57
C MET A 37 7.90 6.03 -3.41
N VAL A 38 6.80 5.37 -3.07
CA VAL A 38 6.18 4.31 -3.87
C VAL A 38 5.13 4.93 -4.79
N ILE A 39 5.12 4.55 -6.05
CA ILE A 39 4.18 5.06 -7.05
C ILE A 39 3.36 3.87 -7.57
N LEU A 40 2.06 3.87 -7.31
CA LEU A 40 1.12 2.90 -7.88
C LEU A 40 0.56 3.44 -9.19
N GLU A 41 0.83 2.76 -10.30
CA GLU A 41 0.23 3.08 -11.59
C GLU A 41 -0.90 2.10 -11.89
N THR A 42 -2.07 2.63 -12.24
CA THR A 42 -3.29 1.86 -12.52
C THR A 42 -4.11 2.51 -13.64
N ASN A 43 -5.17 1.83 -14.10
CA ASN A 43 -6.24 2.43 -14.89
C ASN A 43 -7.43 2.87 -14.02
N ASN A 44 -8.45 3.46 -14.65
CA ASN A 44 -9.67 3.91 -14.00
C ASN A 44 -10.36 2.80 -13.15
N THR A 45 -10.44 1.58 -13.68
CA THR A 45 -11.02 0.44 -12.96
C THR A 45 -10.24 0.11 -11.68
N GLY A 46 -8.92 0.07 -11.74
CA GLY A 46 -8.11 -0.16 -10.55
C GLY A 46 -8.18 1.01 -9.56
N ALA A 47 -8.31 2.27 -10.01
CA ALA A 47 -8.57 3.40 -9.12
C ALA A 47 -9.92 3.29 -8.40
N ALA A 48 -10.97 2.80 -9.06
CA ALA A 48 -12.25 2.48 -8.42
C ALA A 48 -12.10 1.41 -7.32
N LEU A 49 -11.35 0.33 -7.59
CA LEU A 49 -11.07 -0.72 -6.63
C LEU A 49 -10.24 -0.22 -5.44
N ILE A 50 -9.22 0.61 -5.68
CA ILE A 50 -8.42 1.24 -4.60
C ILE A 50 -9.33 2.05 -3.67
N ARG A 51 -10.25 2.85 -4.22
CA ARG A 51 -11.23 3.59 -3.41
C ARG A 51 -12.16 2.67 -2.62
N GLU A 52 -12.61 1.56 -3.21
CA GLU A 52 -13.43 0.55 -2.53
C GLU A 52 -12.69 -0.07 -1.35
N ILE A 53 -11.46 -0.54 -1.57
CA ILE A 53 -10.58 -1.13 -0.55
C ILE A 53 -10.33 -0.12 0.58
N ALA A 54 -10.04 1.13 0.23
CA ALA A 54 -9.80 2.19 1.20
C ALA A 54 -11.03 2.49 2.07
N ARG A 55 -12.23 2.47 1.48
CA ARG A 55 -13.50 2.67 2.20
C ARG A 55 -13.91 1.48 3.05
N SER A 56 -13.64 0.25 2.61
CA SER A 56 -13.95 -0.95 3.41
C SER A 56 -13.00 -1.07 4.61
N GLY A 57 -11.73 -0.69 4.43
CA GLY A 57 -10.69 -0.91 5.43
C GLY A 57 -10.42 -2.39 5.66
N GLU A 58 -10.78 -3.25 4.72
CA GLU A 58 -10.52 -4.69 4.74
C GLU A 58 -9.14 -5.01 4.13
N ALA A 59 -8.60 -6.17 4.48
CA ALA A 59 -7.39 -6.67 3.86
C ALA A 59 -7.68 -7.20 2.44
N VAL A 60 -7.01 -6.64 1.44
CA VAL A 60 -7.20 -7.01 0.03
C VAL A 60 -5.86 -7.04 -0.69
N THR A 61 -5.67 -8.02 -1.57
CA THR A 61 -4.51 -8.13 -2.44
C THR A 61 -4.92 -7.83 -3.88
N LEU A 62 -4.37 -6.77 -4.48
CA LEU A 62 -4.50 -6.51 -5.91
C LEU A 62 -3.36 -7.19 -6.66
N LYS A 63 -3.70 -7.91 -7.73
CA LYS A 63 -2.74 -8.61 -8.59
C LYS A 63 -2.91 -8.23 -10.05
N SER A 64 -1.82 -7.91 -10.72
CA SER A 64 -1.71 -7.87 -12.18
C SER A 64 -0.63 -8.84 -12.65
N SER A 65 -0.41 -8.90 -13.96
CA SER A 65 0.73 -9.61 -14.54
C SER A 65 2.10 -9.00 -14.17
N GLU A 66 2.13 -7.75 -13.69
CA GLU A 66 3.36 -7.00 -13.43
C GLU A 66 3.65 -6.76 -11.95
N SER A 67 2.63 -6.76 -11.10
CA SER A 67 2.79 -6.40 -9.69
C SER A 67 1.72 -7.03 -8.81
N THR A 68 2.09 -7.23 -7.54
CA THR A 68 1.18 -7.62 -6.46
C THR A 68 1.29 -6.57 -5.35
N VAL A 69 0.15 -6.04 -4.91
CA VAL A 69 0.05 -5.04 -3.85
C VAL A 69 -0.94 -5.52 -2.79
N HIS A 70 -0.45 -5.66 -1.57
CA HIS A 70 -1.21 -6.03 -0.38
C HIS A 70 -1.64 -4.77 0.34
N PHE A 71 -2.94 -4.57 0.50
CA PHE A 71 -3.52 -3.55 1.36
C PHE A 71 -3.90 -4.21 2.68
N SER A 72 -3.26 -3.80 3.77
CA SER A 72 -3.40 -4.45 5.06
C SER A 72 -3.84 -3.45 6.13
N PRO A 73 -4.98 -3.66 6.80
CA PRO A 73 -5.50 -2.73 7.80
C PRO A 73 -4.50 -2.51 8.93
N SER A 74 -4.34 -1.26 9.35
CA SER A 74 -3.40 -0.92 10.41
C SER A 74 -3.96 0.16 11.33
N LYS A 75 -3.72 0.00 12.64
CA LYS A 75 -4.02 1.04 13.64
C LYS A 75 -2.98 2.16 13.67
N GLN A 76 -1.87 2.00 12.95
CA GLN A 76 -0.73 2.89 13.00
C GLN A 76 -0.19 3.17 11.60
N LYS A 77 0.36 4.37 11.43
CA LYS A 77 1.10 4.72 10.22
C LYS A 77 2.34 3.85 10.08
N ARG A 78 2.47 3.19 8.94
CA ARG A 78 3.60 2.35 8.57
C ARG A 78 4.02 2.68 7.15
N LEU A 79 5.33 2.63 6.90
CA LEU A 79 5.85 2.86 5.56
C LEU A 79 5.46 1.70 4.63
N PRO A 80 5.25 1.98 3.33
CA PRO A 80 5.22 0.95 2.31
C PRO A 80 6.47 0.08 2.34
N VAL A 81 6.32 -1.23 2.16
CA VAL A 81 7.45 -2.17 2.17
C VAL A 81 7.37 -3.11 0.99
N ARG A 82 8.51 -3.38 0.36
CA ARG A 82 8.64 -4.41 -0.65
C ARG A 82 9.06 -5.74 -0.01
N ASP A 83 8.18 -6.72 -0.06
CA ASP A 83 8.53 -8.13 0.17
C ASP A 83 9.05 -8.71 -1.17
N PRO A 84 10.31 -9.18 -1.24
CA PRO A 84 10.88 -9.69 -2.48
C PRO A 84 10.15 -10.90 -3.09
N LYS A 85 9.41 -11.65 -2.28
CA LYS A 85 8.68 -12.86 -2.70
C LYS A 85 7.20 -12.59 -2.95
N ARG A 86 6.62 -11.59 -2.27
CA ARG A 86 5.17 -11.39 -2.22
C ARG A 86 4.68 -10.08 -2.85
N GLY A 87 5.56 -9.14 -3.13
CA GLY A 87 5.20 -7.84 -3.71
C GLY A 87 5.20 -6.71 -2.69
N TRP A 88 4.43 -5.66 -2.93
CA TRP A 88 4.39 -4.47 -2.07
C TRP A 88 3.31 -4.59 -1.01
N VAL A 89 3.57 -4.05 0.18
CA VAL A 89 2.63 -4.04 1.29
C VAL A 89 2.39 -2.60 1.72
N LEU A 90 1.12 -2.21 1.76
CA LEU A 90 0.63 -0.89 2.14
C LEU A 90 -0.25 -1.04 3.38
N ALA A 91 0.15 -0.39 4.47
CA ALA A 91 -0.62 -0.40 5.71
C ALA A 91 -1.73 0.67 5.66
N LEU A 92 -2.97 0.22 5.57
CA LEU A 92 -4.16 1.08 5.58
C LEU A 92 -4.46 1.57 7.00
N ASP A 93 -3.81 2.65 7.40
CA ASP A 93 -4.26 3.46 8.52
C ASP A 93 -5.40 4.40 8.14
N LYS A 94 -5.99 5.07 9.14
CA LYS A 94 -7.13 5.97 8.94
C LYS A 94 -6.84 7.13 7.96
N GLU A 95 -5.65 7.71 8.02
CA GLU A 95 -5.26 8.84 7.17
C GLU A 95 -5.06 8.38 5.73
N LEU A 96 -4.31 7.28 5.55
CA LEU A 96 -4.06 6.71 4.23
C LEU A 96 -5.35 6.21 3.56
N SER A 97 -6.22 5.52 4.30
CA SER A 97 -7.53 5.09 3.80
C SER A 97 -8.40 6.28 3.37
N ALA A 98 -8.42 7.37 4.14
CA ALA A 98 -9.18 8.55 3.75
C ALA A 98 -8.64 9.15 2.44
N ALA A 99 -7.32 9.33 2.33
CA ALA A 99 -6.70 9.88 1.13
C ALA A 99 -6.90 8.97 -0.11
N LEU A 100 -6.80 7.65 0.05
CA LEU A 100 -7.04 6.69 -1.05
C LEU A 100 -8.51 6.61 -1.47
N ALA A 101 -9.45 6.85 -0.56
CA ALA A 101 -10.88 6.86 -0.85
C ALA A 101 -11.29 7.99 -1.81
N ASP A 102 -10.48 9.05 -1.88
CA ASP A 102 -10.72 10.25 -2.69
C ASP A 102 -9.87 10.30 -3.97
N VAL A 103 -9.14 9.23 -4.30
CA VAL A 103 -8.32 9.15 -5.53
C VAL A 103 -9.19 9.38 -6.77
N PRO A 104 -8.87 10.36 -7.62
CA PRO A 104 -9.65 10.62 -8.83
C PRO A 104 -9.51 9.55 -9.91
N ASP A 105 -10.31 9.72 -10.96
CA ASP A 105 -10.46 8.77 -12.06
C ASP A 105 -9.34 8.81 -13.11
N ALA A 106 -8.48 9.83 -13.10
CA ALA A 106 -7.35 10.03 -14.01
C ALA A 106 -6.36 11.06 -13.46
N GLY A 107 -5.05 10.91 -13.69
CA GLY A 107 -4.01 11.87 -13.29
C GLY A 107 -3.04 11.35 -12.22
N ASP A 108 -2.14 12.23 -11.79
CA ASP A 108 -1.07 11.93 -10.84
C ASP A 108 -1.36 12.56 -9.48
N TYR A 109 -1.33 11.75 -8.41
CA TYR A 109 -1.77 12.15 -7.08
C TYR A 109 -0.78 11.71 -6.01
N GLU A 110 -0.19 12.69 -5.32
CA GLU A 110 0.53 12.41 -4.07
C GLU A 110 -0.48 12.15 -2.96
N ILE A 111 -0.49 10.91 -2.43
CA ILE A 111 -1.40 10.48 -1.36
C ILE A 111 -0.76 10.75 0.01
N SER A 112 0.54 10.55 0.09
CA SER A 112 1.37 10.84 1.25
C SER A 112 2.83 11.02 0.82
N PRO A 113 3.73 11.51 1.70
CA PRO A 113 5.16 11.62 1.37
C PRO A 113 5.84 10.30 0.94
N ALA A 114 5.22 9.14 1.19
CA ALA A 114 5.74 7.83 0.84
C ALA A 114 4.92 7.11 -0.24
N LEU A 115 3.79 7.67 -0.71
CA LEU A 115 2.90 7.03 -1.67
C LEU A 115 2.28 8.04 -2.63
N ALA A 116 2.39 7.76 -3.93
CA ALA A 116 1.62 8.39 -4.99
C ALA A 116 0.81 7.36 -5.78
N VAL A 117 -0.27 7.81 -6.41
CA VAL A 117 -1.11 7.03 -7.31
C VAL A 117 -1.22 7.76 -8.65
N VAL A 118 -0.96 7.04 -9.73
CA VAL A 118 -1.08 7.51 -11.12
C VAL A 118 -2.19 6.71 -11.78
N VAL A 119 -3.15 7.41 -12.36
CA VAL A 119 -4.32 6.82 -13.02
C VAL A 119 -4.33 7.21 -14.50
N GLU A 120 -4.17 6.21 -15.37
CA GLU A 120 -4.02 6.34 -16.83
C GLU A 120 -4.99 5.44 -17.60
#